data_AF-A0A967AA91-F1
#
_entry.id   AF-A0A967AA91-F1
#
_cell.length_a   1.000
_cell.length_b   1.000
_cell.length_c   1.000
_cell.angle_alpha   90.00
_cell.angle_beta   90.00
_cell.angle_gamma   90.00
#
_symmetry.space_group_name_H-M   'P 1'
#
loop_
_entity.id
_entity.type
_entity.pdbx_description
1 polymer ?
#
loop_
_entity_poly.entity_id
_entity_poly.type
_entity_poly.pdbx_seq_one_letter_code
_entity_poly.pdbx_strand_id
1 'polypeptide(L)'
;MLDKKALDVQVLHVAPLTSIADYLVIGSAESDRQTRAVADSIVDELSRVGQRPLSIEGTVSGQWVLIDFGDVVVHVMRQDSRAHYALERLWSDARRVPIPDESSTPSTALKRRIVQKASPQKTV
;
A
#
# COMPACT_ATOMS: atom_id res chain seq x y z
N MET A 1 1.72 -6.24 -5.06
CA MET A 1 2.66 -5.42 -5.89
C MET A 1 3.89 -6.22 -6.29
N LEU A 2 4.62 -6.78 -5.33
CA LEU A 2 5.84 -7.56 -5.59
C LEU A 2 5.55 -8.81 -6.45
N ASP A 3 4.42 -9.49 -6.25
CA ASP A 3 3.98 -10.62 -7.09
C ASP A 3 3.83 -10.27 -8.58
N LYS A 4 3.55 -9.00 -8.87
CA LYS A 4 3.44 -8.45 -10.23
C LYS A 4 4.71 -7.74 -10.70
N LYS A 5 5.81 -7.97 -9.99
CA LYS A 5 7.15 -7.44 -10.28
C LYS A 5 7.19 -5.91 -10.38
N ALA A 6 6.39 -5.24 -9.57
CA ALA A 6 6.48 -3.78 -9.45
C ALA A 6 7.86 -3.38 -8.92
N LEU A 7 8.42 -2.32 -9.47
CA LEU A 7 9.74 -1.81 -9.16
C LEU A 7 9.66 -0.69 -8.12
N ASP A 8 10.75 -0.49 -7.36
CA ASP A 8 10.92 0.64 -6.43
C ASP A 8 9.72 0.89 -5.51
N VAL A 9 9.13 -0.18 -4.99
CA VAL A 9 7.96 -0.10 -4.12
C VAL A 9 8.36 0.57 -2.82
N GLN A 10 7.67 1.65 -2.46
CA GLN A 10 7.87 2.40 -1.23
C GLN A 10 6.56 2.55 -0.48
N VAL A 11 6.64 2.41 0.84
CA VAL A 11 5.52 2.70 1.74
C VAL A 11 5.93 3.89 2.60
N LEU A 12 5.13 4.95 2.57
CA LEU A 12 5.36 6.20 3.27
C LEU A 12 4.26 6.39 4.32
N HIS A 13 4.64 6.61 5.56
CA HIS A 13 3.73 7.00 6.63
C HIS A 13 3.58 8.53 6.60
N VAL A 14 2.41 9.00 6.16
CA VAL A 14 2.12 10.41 5.88
C VAL A 14 1.11 11.04 6.83
N ALA A 15 0.43 10.25 7.67
CA ALA A 15 -0.47 10.74 8.72
C ALA A 15 0.05 11.95 9.53
N PRO A 16 1.35 12.01 9.92
CA PRO A 16 1.88 13.17 10.66
C PRO A 16 1.99 14.44 9.83
N LEU A 17 1.97 14.33 8.50
CA LEU A 17 2.20 15.42 7.55
C LEU A 17 0.90 15.92 6.91
N THR A 18 -0.13 15.08 6.83
CA THR A 18 -1.39 15.40 6.17
C THR A 18 -2.56 14.61 6.75
N SER A 19 -3.76 15.16 6.66
CA SER A 19 -5.01 14.49 7.03
C SER A 19 -5.66 13.71 5.87
N ILE A 20 -5.02 13.67 4.70
CA ILE A 20 -5.60 13.05 3.50
C ILE A 20 -5.62 11.52 3.60
N ALA A 21 -4.55 10.93 4.13
CA ALA A 21 -4.40 9.48 4.30
C ALA A 21 -3.36 9.20 5.38
N ASP A 22 -3.34 7.97 5.90
CA ASP A 22 -2.32 7.52 6.86
C ASP A 22 -1.06 7.04 6.13
N TYR A 23 -1.24 6.35 4.99
CA TYR A 23 -0.15 5.78 4.20
C TYR A 23 -0.27 6.09 2.71
N LEU A 24 0.89 6.35 2.09
CA LEU A 24 1.05 6.31 0.65
C LEU A 24 1.89 5.11 0.26
N VAL A 25 1.41 4.35 -0.73
CA VAL A 25 2.17 3.26 -1.35
C VAL A 25 2.47 3.67 -2.77
N ILE A 26 3.75 3.67 -3.16
CA ILE A 26 4.17 4.07 -4.51
C ILE A 26 4.93 2.91 -5.13
N GLY A 27 4.60 2.53 -6.35
CA GLY A 27 5.39 1.56 -7.11
C GLY A 27 5.45 1.88 -8.60
N SER A 28 6.50 1.38 -9.21
CA SER A 28 6.82 1.61 -10.62
C SER A 28 6.56 0.38 -11.48
N ALA A 29 6.26 0.63 -12.75
CA ALA A 29 6.10 -0.38 -13.79
C ALA A 29 6.88 0.03 -15.05
N GLU A 30 7.30 -0.95 -15.84
CA GLU A 30 8.03 -0.75 -17.10
C GLU A 30 7.09 -0.45 -18.28
N SER A 31 5.83 -0.89 -18.19
CA SER A 31 4.83 -0.73 -19.24
C SER A 31 3.43 -0.46 -18.68
N ASP A 32 2.59 0.16 -19.50
CA ASP A 32 1.19 0.45 -19.15
C ASP A 32 0.41 -0.82 -18.83
N ARG A 33 0.74 -1.93 -19.50
CA ARG A 33 0.15 -3.24 -19.24
C ARG A 33 0.51 -3.72 -17.84
N GLN A 34 1.76 -3.57 -17.44
CA GLN A 34 2.19 -3.93 -16.10
C GLN A 34 1.57 -3.00 -15.04
N THR A 35 1.47 -1.70 -15.28
CA THR A 35 0.78 -0.77 -14.38
C THR A 35 -0.64 -1.24 -14.07
N ARG A 36 -1.42 -1.58 -15.12
CA ARG A 36 -2.78 -2.11 -14.96
C ARG A 36 -2.77 -3.45 -14.23
N ALA A 37 -1.90 -4.38 -14.62
CA ALA A 37 -1.83 -5.70 -13.99
C ALA A 37 -1.47 -5.63 -12.49
N VAL A 38 -0.62 -4.68 -12.09
CA VAL A 38 -0.30 -4.42 -10.68
C VAL A 38 -1.53 -3.85 -9.96
N ALA A 39 -2.21 -2.85 -10.55
CA ALA A 39 -3.40 -2.24 -9.99
C ALA A 39 -4.55 -3.24 -9.81
N ASP A 40 -4.87 -4.01 -10.85
CA ASP A 40 -5.91 -5.04 -10.84
C ASP A 40 -5.61 -6.09 -9.76
N SER A 41 -4.34 -6.51 -9.65
CA SER A 41 -3.92 -7.44 -8.60
C SER A 41 -4.10 -6.89 -7.20
N ILE A 42 -3.87 -5.60 -6.96
CA ILE A 42 -4.10 -4.97 -5.65
C ILE A 42 -5.59 -5.02 -5.31
N VAL A 43 -6.44 -4.63 -6.26
CA VAL A 43 -7.90 -4.60 -6.08
C VAL A 43 -8.46 -6.00 -5.84
N ASP A 44 -8.00 -6.99 -6.62
CA ASP A 44 -8.43 -8.38 -6.50
C ASP A 44 -8.07 -8.97 -5.13
N GLU A 45 -6.81 -8.81 -4.69
CA GLU A 45 -6.37 -9.36 -3.40
C GLU A 45 -7.06 -8.68 -2.21
N LEU A 46 -7.24 -7.36 -2.24
CA LEU A 46 -7.93 -6.65 -1.17
C LEU A 46 -9.44 -6.93 -1.15
N SER A 47 -10.06 -7.12 -2.32
CA SER A 47 -11.47 -7.50 -2.41
C SER A 47 -11.74 -8.86 -1.76
N ARG A 48 -10.80 -9.81 -1.82
CA ARG A 48 -10.92 -11.13 -1.17
C ARG A 48 -10.98 -11.05 0.37
N VAL A 49 -10.40 -10.00 0.95
CA VAL A 49 -10.46 -9.73 2.41
C VAL A 49 -11.53 -8.70 2.77
N GLY A 50 -12.45 -8.40 1.84
CA GLY A 50 -13.58 -7.50 2.05
C GLY A 50 -13.24 -6.01 1.96
N GLN A 51 -12.02 -5.65 1.53
CA GLN A 51 -11.59 -4.26 1.37
C GLN A 51 -11.77 -3.83 -0.09
N ARG A 52 -12.61 -2.82 -0.31
CA ARG A 52 -12.87 -2.26 -1.63
C ARG A 52 -12.32 -0.84 -1.72
N PRO A 53 -11.76 -0.45 -2.88
CA PRO A 53 -11.34 0.93 -3.08
C PRO A 53 -12.55 1.86 -3.10
N LEU A 54 -12.38 3.06 -2.54
CA LEU A 54 -13.32 4.17 -2.64
C LEU A 54 -13.35 4.72 -4.07
N SER A 55 -12.19 4.80 -4.71
CA SER A 55 -12.06 5.23 -6.09
C SER A 55 -10.84 4.58 -6.77
N ILE A 56 -10.91 4.51 -8.10
CA ILE A 56 -9.79 4.08 -8.95
C ILE A 56 -9.74 5.02 -10.16
N GLU A 57 -8.58 5.62 -10.41
CA GLU A 57 -8.37 6.56 -11.52
C GLU A 57 -7.21 6.14 -12.41
N GLY A 58 -7.23 6.53 -13.69
CA GLY A 58 -6.10 6.36 -14.61
C GLY A 58 -5.89 4.95 -15.19
N THR A 59 -6.77 3.99 -14.90
CA THR A 59 -6.71 2.60 -15.42
C THR A 59 -6.74 2.52 -16.95
N VAL A 60 -7.49 3.40 -17.61
CA VAL A 60 -7.62 3.39 -19.08
C VAL A 60 -6.30 3.71 -19.77
N SER A 61 -5.53 4.70 -19.28
CA SER A 61 -4.22 5.03 -19.86
C SER A 61 -3.13 4.06 -19.38
N GLY A 62 -3.19 3.62 -18.12
CA GLY A 62 -2.17 2.78 -17.51
C GLY A 62 -0.80 3.46 -17.36
N GLN A 63 -0.69 4.76 -17.64
CA GLN A 63 0.53 5.52 -17.38
C GLN A 63 0.71 5.73 -15.87
N TRP A 64 -0.40 6.00 -15.18
CA TRP A 64 -0.48 6.19 -13.75
C TRP A 64 -1.88 5.81 -13.30
N VAL A 65 -1.96 4.83 -12.41
CA VAL A 65 -3.17 4.41 -11.71
C VAL A 65 -3.09 4.86 -10.25
N LEU A 66 -4.14 5.54 -9.80
CA LEU A 66 -4.36 5.90 -8.41
C LEU A 66 -5.49 5.04 -7.86
N ILE A 67 -5.28 4.42 -6.70
CA ILE A 67 -6.27 3.60 -6.00
C ILE A 67 -6.42 4.17 -4.59
N ASP A 68 -7.61 4.60 -4.25
CA ASP A 68 -7.92 5.21 -2.95
C ASP A 68 -8.69 4.22 -2.06
N PHE A 69 -8.19 3.95 -0.86
CA PHE A 69 -8.87 3.17 0.18
C PHE A 69 -9.25 4.02 1.42
N GLY A 70 -9.13 5.35 1.35
CA GLY A 70 -9.32 6.27 2.45
C GLY A 70 -8.03 6.41 3.26
N ASP A 71 -7.75 5.45 4.13
CA ASP A 71 -6.56 5.50 5.02
C ASP A 71 -5.25 5.19 4.26
N VAL A 72 -5.36 4.54 3.10
CA VAL A 72 -4.22 4.16 2.26
C VAL A 72 -4.48 4.56 0.81
N VAL A 73 -3.55 5.30 0.21
CA VAL A 73 -3.62 5.64 -1.22
C VAL A 73 -2.43 5.01 -1.96
N VAL A 74 -2.74 4.24 -3.00
CA VAL A 74 -1.76 3.51 -3.80
C VAL A 74 -1.57 4.19 -5.15
N HIS A 75 -0.32 4.45 -5.49
CA HIS A 75 0.12 5.01 -6.74
C HIS A 75 0.93 3.97 -7.50
N VAL A 76 0.42 3.53 -8.65
CA VAL A 76 1.14 2.64 -9.57
C VAL A 76 1.37 3.41 -10.85
N MET A 77 2.62 3.66 -11.23
CA MET A 77 2.91 4.49 -12.39
C MET A 77 4.11 3.96 -13.17
N ARG A 78 4.23 4.39 -14.43
CA ARG A 78 5.43 4.09 -15.20
C ARG A 78 6.65 4.81 -14.63
N GLN A 79 7.83 4.25 -14.85
CA GLN A 79 9.09 4.85 -14.40
C GLN A 79 9.32 6.26 -14.96
N ASP A 80 8.96 6.50 -16.23
CA ASP A 80 9.03 7.81 -16.88
C ASP A 80 8.10 8.83 -16.20
N SER A 81 6.86 8.42 -15.90
CA SER A 81 5.88 9.22 -15.17
C SER A 81 6.38 9.55 -13.75
N ARG A 82 6.92 8.56 -13.03
CA ARG A 82 7.49 8.77 -11.69
C ARG A 82 8.63 9.77 -11.69
N ALA A 83 9.53 9.68 -12.66
CA ALA A 83 10.64 10.61 -12.81
C ALA A 83 10.17 12.04 -13.12
N HIS A 84 9.12 12.17 -13.94
CA HIS A 84 8.55 13.47 -14.31
C HIS A 84 7.85 14.17 -13.13
N TYR A 85 6.99 13.45 -12.42
CA TYR A 85 6.18 14.03 -11.33
C TYR A 85 6.91 14.05 -9.97
N ALA A 86 7.90 13.17 -9.78
CA ALA A 86 8.78 13.12 -8.62
C ALA A 86 8.04 13.24 -7.26
N LEU A 87 6.96 12.49 -7.09
CA LEU A 87 6.08 12.57 -5.90
C LEU A 87 6.86 12.35 -4.59
N GLU A 88 7.93 11.57 -4.60
CA GLU A 88 8.75 11.36 -3.42
C GLU A 88 9.46 12.62 -2.93
N ARG A 89 9.60 13.65 -3.76
CA ARG A 89 10.10 14.96 -3.32
C ARG A 89 9.08 15.65 -2.43
N LEU A 90 7.80 15.58 -2.79
CA LEU A 90 6.70 16.14 -1.99
C LEU A 90 6.62 15.47 -0.62
N TRP A 91 6.87 14.16 -0.57
CA TRP A 91 6.80 13.35 0.64
C TRP A 91 8.18 13.02 1.22
N SER A 92 9.17 13.89 1.00
CA SER A 92 10.55 13.64 1.44
C SER A 92 10.70 13.57 2.97
N ASP A 93 9.85 14.30 3.69
CA ASP A 93 9.77 14.27 5.17
C ASP A 93 8.97 13.07 5.71
N ALA A 94 8.32 12.29 4.84
CA ALA A 94 7.53 11.15 5.26
C ALA A 94 8.43 9.98 5.70
N ARG A 95 8.08 9.36 6.83
CA ARG A 95 8.80 8.19 7.31
C ARG A 95 8.56 7.02 6.37
N ARG A 96 9.63 6.43 5.85
CA ARG A 96 9.57 5.19 5.05
C ARG A 96 9.34 3.99 5.96
N VAL A 97 8.34 3.18 5.64
CA VAL A 97 8.05 1.92 6.33
C VAL A 97 8.75 0.80 5.56
N PRO A 98 9.64 0.03 6.21
CA PRO A 98 10.31 -1.10 5.57
C PRO A 98 9.30 -2.15 5.09
N ILE A 99 9.49 -2.64 3.86
CA ILE A 99 8.76 -3.78 3.34
C ILE A 99 9.51 -5.03 3.80
N PRO A 100 8.86 -5.99 4.47
CA PRO A 100 9.50 -7.24 4.86
C PRO A 100 10.04 -7.95 3.61
N ASP A 101 11.30 -8.38 3.69
CA ASP A 101 11.91 -9.16 2.62
C ASP A 101 11.29 -10.57 2.65
N GLU A 102 10.96 -11.16 1.50
CA GLU A 102 10.36 -12.52 1.48
C GLU A 102 11.26 -13.56 2.16
N SER A 103 12.57 -13.31 2.18
CA SER A 103 13.61 -14.08 2.88
C SER A 103 13.59 -13.97 4.42
N SER A 104 12.83 -13.01 4.96
CA SER A 104 12.84 -12.62 6.38
C SER A 104 11.54 -12.95 7.12
N THR A 105 10.69 -13.82 6.56
CA THR A 105 9.49 -14.30 7.27
C THR A 105 9.84 -15.50 8.16
N PRO A 106 10.02 -15.36 9.49
CA PRO A 106 9.66 -16.45 10.37
C PRO A 106 8.13 -16.54 10.34
N SER A 107 7.66 -17.68 9.83
CA SER A 107 6.32 -18.22 9.94
C SER A 107 5.56 -17.72 11.19
N THR A 108 4.31 -17.31 11.00
CA THR A 108 3.22 -17.46 11.98
C THR A 108 3.54 -16.96 13.41
N ALA A 109 3.54 -15.64 13.63
CA ALA A 109 3.58 -15.10 15.00
C ALA A 109 2.84 -13.76 15.17
N LEU A 110 1.64 -13.60 14.61
CA LEU A 110 0.73 -12.51 15.00
C LEU A 110 -0.70 -13.00 15.22
N LYS A 111 -0.87 -14.10 15.98
CA LYS A 111 -2.17 -14.54 16.52
C LYS A 111 -2.21 -14.77 18.03
N ARG A 112 -1.19 -14.35 18.80
CA ARG A 112 -1.21 -14.46 20.28
C ARG A 112 -0.89 -13.14 20.96
N ARG A 113 -1.70 -12.10 20.75
CA ARG A 113 -1.70 -10.94 21.67
C ARG A 113 -3.03 -10.20 21.81
N ILE A 114 -4.16 -10.91 21.64
CA ILE A 114 -5.51 -10.31 21.83
C ILE A 114 -6.37 -11.09 22.86
N VAL A 115 -5.93 -12.24 23.41
CA VAL A 115 -6.78 -13.07 24.31
C VAL A 115 -6.58 -12.82 25.81
N GLN A 116 -5.71 -11.91 26.27
CA GLN A 116 -5.46 -11.74 27.72
C GLN A 116 -5.95 -10.43 28.36
N LYS A 117 -6.87 -9.69 27.74
CA LYS A 117 -7.44 -8.50 28.40
C LYS A 117 -8.97 -8.39 28.24
N ALA A 118 -9.70 -9.25 28.94
CA ALA A 118 -11.09 -9.02 29.35
C ALA A 118 -11.36 -9.71 30.71
N SER A 119 -11.53 -8.91 31.76
CA SER A 119 -11.86 -9.24 33.16
C SER A 119 -13.34 -9.68 33.34
N PRO A 120 -13.85 -10.25 34.48
CA PRO A 120 -13.99 -9.57 35.78
C PRO A 120 -13.95 -10.46 37.07
N GLN A 121 -14.08 -9.79 38.23
CA GLN A 121 -13.99 -10.22 39.64
C GLN A 121 -15.08 -11.20 40.14
N LYS A 122 -14.76 -12.04 41.14
CA LYS A 122 -15.61 -12.48 42.29
C LYS A 122 -14.69 -12.90 43.48
N THR A 123 -14.73 -12.16 44.60
CA THR A 123 -15.47 -12.43 45.86
C THR A 123 -14.82 -13.49 46.77
N VAL A 124 -14.30 -13.07 47.94
CA VAL A 124 -14.86 -13.34 49.29
C VAL A 124 -14.52 -12.15 50.18
#